data_AF-A0AAE1N1Y9-F1
#
_entry.id   AF-A0AAE1N1Y9-F1
#
_cell.length_a   1.000
_cell.length_b   1.000
_cell.length_c   1.000
_cell.angle_alpha   90.00
_cell.angle_beta   90.00
_cell.angle_gamma   90.00
#
_symmetry.space_group_name_H-M   'P 1'
#
loop_
_entity.id
_entity.type
_entity.pdbx_description
1 polymer ?
#
loop_
_entity_poly.entity_id
_entity_poly.type
_entity_poly.pdbx_seq_one_letter_code
_entity_poly.pdbx_strand_id
1 'polypeptide(L)'
;MYRRVASRLRALRARSCTGESARFASSSSGSGGIFGWLTGKRSVPLPPLDIPLPGVILPPPLPDHVEPGKTKITTLSNGVKVASETSTTPAASIGLYINSCSIYETPLSSGATHLLELMAFKSTRNRSYFRIVR
;
A
#
# COMPACT_ATOMS: atom_id res chain seq x y z
N MET A 1 44.16 -4.89 15.42
CA MET A 1 43.32 -4.84 16.64
C MET A 1 41.87 -5.11 16.23
N TYR A 2 41.35 -6.32 16.47
CA TYR A 2 39.99 -6.71 16.06
C TYR A 2 39.01 -6.49 17.21
N ARG A 3 37.99 -5.66 17.01
CA ARG A 3 36.92 -5.43 17.99
C ARG A 3 35.70 -6.26 17.60
N ARG A 4 35.42 -7.33 18.35
CA ARG A 4 34.17 -8.10 18.25
C ARG A 4 33.04 -7.29 18.86
N VAL A 5 31.97 -7.04 18.11
CA VAL A 5 30.73 -6.45 18.62
C VAL A 5 29.69 -7.55 18.73
N ALA A 6 29.23 -7.82 19.95
CA ALA A 6 28.17 -8.79 20.24
C ALA A 6 26.80 -8.20 19.89
N SER A 7 26.04 -8.88 19.03
CA SER A 7 24.66 -8.52 18.69
C SER A 7 23.69 -9.03 19.75
N ARG A 8 23.02 -8.11 20.45
CA ARG A 8 21.88 -8.44 21.31
C ARG A 8 20.65 -8.70 20.44
N LEU A 9 20.35 -9.97 20.18
CA LEU A 9 19.08 -10.37 19.57
C LEU A 9 17.95 -10.17 20.58
N ARG A 10 17.07 -9.20 20.30
CA ARG A 10 15.86 -8.96 21.07
C ARG A 10 14.73 -9.69 20.36
N ALA A 11 14.30 -10.83 20.90
CA ALA A 11 13.15 -11.57 20.38
C ALA A 11 11.87 -10.75 20.61
N LEU A 12 11.27 -10.26 19.52
CA LEU A 12 9.96 -9.64 19.56
C LEU A 12 8.90 -10.74 19.41
N ARG A 13 8.23 -11.05 20.52
CA ARG A 13 7.06 -11.91 20.60
C ARG A 13 5.93 -11.25 19.81
N ALA A 14 5.61 -11.80 18.65
CA ALA A 14 4.47 -11.39 17.85
C ALA A 14 3.18 -11.63 18.65
N ARG A 15 2.43 -10.55 18.89
CA ARG A 15 1.12 -10.58 19.54
C ARG A 15 0.09 -10.73 18.42
N SER A 16 -0.64 -11.84 18.41
CA SER A 16 -1.75 -12.05 17.49
C SER A 16 -2.89 -11.10 17.84
N CYS A 17 -3.13 -10.13 16.97
CA CYS A 17 -4.35 -9.32 17.00
C CYS A 17 -5.25 -9.86 15.89
N THR A 18 -6.18 -10.74 16.23
CA THR A 18 -7.34 -11.04 15.37
C THR A 18 -8.23 -9.81 15.41
N GLY A 19 -8.10 -8.96 14.40
CA GLY A 19 -8.97 -7.82 14.16
C GLY A 19 -9.30 -7.81 12.69
N GLU A 20 -10.51 -8.25 12.35
CA GLU A 20 -11.07 -8.07 11.02
C GLU A 20 -11.09 -6.58 10.69
N SER A 21 -10.30 -6.17 9.71
CA SER A 21 -10.29 -4.79 9.22
C SER A 21 -11.07 -4.74 7.90
N ALA A 22 -12.40 -4.72 8.01
CA ALA A 22 -13.24 -4.32 6.90
C ALA A 22 -13.23 -2.78 6.81
N ARG A 23 -12.50 -2.25 5.84
CA ARG A 23 -12.56 -0.82 5.49
C ARG A 23 -13.46 -0.64 4.28
N PHE A 24 -14.66 -0.11 4.50
CA PHE A 24 -15.41 0.56 3.44
C PHE A 24 -15.90 1.91 3.95
N ALA A 25 -15.16 2.96 3.59
CA ALA A 25 -15.62 4.33 3.70
C ALA A 25 -16.30 4.69 2.39
N SER A 26 -17.60 4.95 2.46
CA SER A 26 -18.30 5.74 1.44
C SER A 26 -19.21 6.72 2.17
N SER A 27 -18.62 7.84 2.58
CA SER A 27 -19.35 9.01 3.02
C SER A 27 -19.92 9.73 1.80
N SER A 28 -21.22 9.59 1.54
CA SER A 28 -21.98 10.66 0.90
C SER A 28 -22.77 11.41 1.96
N SER A 29 -22.06 12.04 2.90
CA SER A 29 -22.62 13.15 3.67
C SER A 29 -22.82 14.30 2.69
N GLY A 30 -23.99 14.34 2.06
CA GLY A 30 -24.41 15.49 1.28
C GLY A 30 -24.35 16.72 2.19
N SER A 31 -23.44 17.64 1.88
CA SER A 31 -23.42 18.97 2.47
C SER A 31 -24.72 19.65 2.08
N GLY A 32 -25.73 19.55 2.96
CA GLY A 32 -26.92 20.36 2.91
C GLY A 32 -26.52 21.80 3.23
N GLY A 33 -26.07 22.52 2.21
CA GLY A 33 -25.89 23.97 2.31
C GLY A 33 -27.19 24.64 2.74
N ILE A 34 -27.08 25.90 3.16
CA ILE A 34 -28.14 26.76 3.74
C ILE A 34 -29.43 26.92 2.89
N PHE A 35 -29.53 26.31 1.70
CA PHE A 35 -30.74 26.28 0.86
C PHE A 35 -31.39 24.87 0.73
N GLY A 36 -30.86 23.84 1.41
CA GLY A 36 -31.36 22.47 1.31
C GLY A 36 -32.79 22.26 1.82
N TRP A 37 -33.23 23.09 2.78
CA TRP A 37 -34.62 23.15 3.26
C TRP A 37 -35.62 23.45 2.11
N LEU A 38 -35.23 24.29 1.15
CA LEU A 38 -36.17 24.87 0.18
C LEU A 38 -36.56 23.90 -0.96
N THR A 39 -35.83 22.81 -1.16
CA THR A 39 -36.01 21.91 -2.32
C THR A 39 -36.38 20.48 -1.97
N GLY A 40 -36.83 20.22 -0.73
CA GLY A 40 -37.51 18.96 -0.38
C GLY A 40 -36.68 17.68 -0.53
N LYS A 41 -35.35 17.77 -0.72
CA LYS A 41 -34.46 16.60 -0.79
C LYS A 41 -34.18 16.08 0.62
N ARG A 42 -35.07 15.21 1.10
CA ARG A 42 -34.92 14.44 2.33
C ARG A 42 -33.74 13.46 2.16
N SER A 43 -32.71 13.58 2.99
CA SER A 43 -31.70 12.53 3.09
C SER A 43 -32.38 11.24 3.53
N VAL A 44 -32.08 10.12 2.86
CA VAL A 44 -32.51 8.80 3.34
C VAL A 44 -31.79 8.57 4.67
N PRO A 45 -32.51 8.32 5.78
CA PRO A 45 -31.87 8.06 7.06
C PRO A 45 -31.06 6.78 6.92
N LEU A 46 -29.74 6.87 7.11
CA LEU A 46 -28.90 5.69 7.21
C LEU A 46 -29.29 4.94 8.49
N PRO A 47 -29.37 3.60 8.46
CA PRO A 47 -29.56 2.84 9.68
C PRO A 47 -28.40 3.11 10.66
N PRO A 48 -28.63 2.99 11.98
CA PRO A 48 -27.53 2.99 12.96
C PRO A 48 -26.49 1.91 12.61
N LEU A 49 -25.24 2.10 13.03
CA LEU A 49 -24.12 1.20 12.68
C LEU A 49 -24.29 -0.24 13.17
N ASP A 50 -25.23 -0.49 14.09
CA ASP A 50 -25.57 -1.81 14.61
C ASP A 50 -26.50 -2.62 13.67
N ILE A 51 -27.08 -1.97 12.65
CA ILE A 51 -27.98 -2.59 11.68
C ILE A 51 -27.25 -2.64 10.33
N PRO A 52 -27.16 -3.81 9.67
CA PRO A 52 -26.47 -3.93 8.40
C PRO A 52 -27.15 -3.07 7.32
N LEU A 53 -26.34 -2.47 6.46
CA LEU A 53 -26.84 -1.64 5.37
C LEU A 53 -27.65 -2.50 4.37
N PRO A 54 -28.92 -2.19 4.10
CA PRO A 54 -29.74 -2.97 3.18
C PRO A 54 -29.17 -2.88 1.75
N GLY A 55 -29.19 -4.00 1.03
CA GLY A 55 -28.77 -4.07 -0.37
C GLY A 55 -27.25 -4.23 -0.60
N VAL A 56 -26.45 -4.44 0.44
CA VAL A 56 -25.03 -4.80 0.29
C VAL A 56 -24.88 -6.28 -0.02
N ILE A 57 -24.23 -6.60 -1.13
CA ILE A 57 -23.85 -7.97 -1.50
C ILE A 57 -22.43 -8.21 -1.03
N LEU A 58 -22.27 -9.08 -0.03
CA LEU A 58 -20.96 -9.48 0.47
C LEU A 58 -20.38 -10.61 -0.40
N PRO A 59 -19.09 -10.54 -0.78
CA PRO A 59 -18.45 -11.68 -1.43
C PRO A 59 -18.38 -12.87 -0.47
N PRO A 60 -18.36 -14.11 -0.99
CA PRO A 60 -18.17 -15.28 -0.14
C PRO A 60 -16.83 -15.16 0.62
N PRO A 61 -16.77 -15.57 1.90
CA PRO A 61 -15.55 -15.52 2.68
C PRO A 61 -14.50 -16.49 2.10
N LEU A 62 -13.24 -16.18 2.37
CA LEU A 62 -12.15 -17.13 2.16
C LEU A 62 -12.31 -18.34 3.09
N PRO A 63 -11.77 -19.52 2.73
CA PRO A 63 -11.79 -20.68 3.62
C PRO A 63 -10.93 -20.44 4.87
N ASP A 64 -11.23 -21.16 5.96
CA ASP A 64 -10.54 -21.03 7.26
C ASP A 64 -9.02 -21.20 7.14
N HIS A 65 -8.60 -22.08 6.22
CA HIS A 65 -7.20 -22.32 5.89
C HIS A 65 -6.96 -22.02 4.42
N VAL A 66 -6.20 -20.94 4.16
CA VAL A 66 -5.67 -20.62 2.84
C VAL A 66 -4.19 -20.94 2.83
N GLU A 67 -3.78 -21.79 1.89
CA GLU A 67 -2.36 -22.12 1.70
C GLU A 67 -1.54 -20.86 1.38
N PRO A 68 -0.35 -20.70 1.97
CA PRO A 68 0.51 -19.56 1.68
C PRO A 68 0.94 -19.55 0.21
N GLY A 69 0.98 -18.36 -0.39
CA GLY A 69 1.39 -18.18 -1.77
C GLY A 69 2.85 -18.62 -1.99
N LYS A 70 3.10 -19.40 -3.04
CA LYS A 70 4.48 -19.71 -3.45
C LYS A 70 5.06 -18.56 -4.27
N THR A 71 6.25 -18.09 -3.91
CA THR A 71 6.98 -17.09 -4.69
C THR A 71 7.39 -17.66 -6.05
N LYS A 72 6.91 -17.04 -7.13
CA LYS A 72 7.26 -17.37 -8.51
C LYS A 72 8.28 -16.34 -9.00
N ILE A 73 9.43 -16.80 -9.47
CA ILE A 73 10.49 -15.95 -10.03
C ILE A 73 10.59 -16.24 -11.52
N THR A 74 10.45 -15.19 -12.32
CA THR A 74 10.60 -15.25 -13.78
C THR A 74 11.74 -14.31 -14.19
N THR A 75 12.55 -14.74 -15.16
CA THR A 75 13.60 -13.90 -15.74
C THR A 75 13.20 -13.60 -17.17
N LEU A 76 13.03 -12.31 -17.49
CA LEU A 76 12.73 -11.83 -18.83
C LEU A 76 13.94 -12.00 -19.75
N SER A 77 13.73 -11.97 -21.07
CA SER A 77 14.79 -12.12 -22.07
C SER A 77 15.88 -11.04 -21.97
N ASN A 78 15.57 -9.88 -21.40
CA ASN A 78 16.50 -8.79 -21.13
C ASN A 78 17.25 -8.93 -19.79
N GLY A 79 17.05 -10.02 -19.05
CA GLY A 79 17.72 -10.29 -17.77
C GLY A 79 17.03 -9.71 -16.52
N VAL A 80 15.93 -8.97 -16.67
CA VAL A 80 15.14 -8.47 -15.53
C VAL A 80 14.43 -9.63 -14.82
N LYS A 81 14.50 -9.65 -13.49
CA LYS A 81 13.82 -10.65 -12.66
C LYS A 81 12.53 -10.09 -12.08
N VAL A 82 11.44 -10.83 -12.23
CA VAL A 82 10.14 -10.52 -11.63
C VAL A 82 9.81 -11.62 -10.62
N ALA A 83 9.74 -11.25 -9.36
CA ALA A 83 9.31 -12.12 -8.26
C ALA A 83 7.90 -11.70 -7.82
N SER A 84 6.98 -12.65 -7.76
CA SER A 84 5.59 -12.40 -7.36
C SER A 84 5.06 -13.50 -6.43
N GLU A 85 4.20 -13.12 -5.50
CA GLU A 85 3.56 -14.02 -4.53
C GLU A 85 2.09 -13.61 -4.35
N THR A 86 1.21 -14.59 -4.17
CA THR A 86 -0.22 -14.35 -3.94
C THR A 86 -0.47 -14.19 -2.45
N SER A 87 -1.09 -13.07 -2.06
CA SER A 87 -1.56 -12.84 -0.69
C SER A 87 -3.08 -12.85 -0.63
N THR A 88 -3.63 -13.25 0.52
CA THR A 88 -5.08 -13.19 0.84
C THR A 88 -5.55 -11.78 1.19
N THR A 89 -4.61 -10.86 1.45
CA THR A 89 -4.90 -9.48 1.81
C THR A 89 -5.44 -8.71 0.59
N PRO A 90 -6.43 -7.81 0.74
CA PRO A 90 -6.92 -6.98 -0.36
C PRO A 90 -5.93 -5.89 -0.84
N ALA A 91 -4.72 -5.86 -0.27
CA ALA A 91 -3.68 -4.92 -0.63
C ALA A 91 -2.49 -5.65 -1.24
N ALA A 92 -1.88 -5.05 -2.26
CA ALA A 92 -0.65 -5.53 -2.86
C ALA A 92 0.48 -4.52 -2.60
N SER A 93 1.70 -5.04 -2.40
CA SER A 93 2.92 -4.25 -2.36
C SER A 93 3.75 -4.56 -3.59
N ILE A 94 4.21 -3.52 -4.28
CA ILE A 94 5.01 -3.64 -5.50
C ILE A 94 6.27 -2.81 -5.29
N GLY A 95 7.43 -3.44 -5.52
CA GLY A 95 8.74 -2.79 -5.40
C GLY A 95 9.62 -3.05 -6.61
N LEU A 96 10.42 -2.06 -6.99
CA LEU A 96 11.49 -2.19 -7.96
C LEU A 96 12.83 -2.05 -7.23
N TYR A 97 13.66 -3.08 -7.31
CA TYR A 97 14.98 -3.10 -6.67
C TYR A 97 16.06 -3.06 -7.73
N ILE A 98 17.02 -2.16 -7.56
CA ILE A 98 18.15 -1.97 -8.46
C ILE A 98 19.42 -2.20 -7.64
N ASN A 99 20.36 -2.99 -8.17
CA ASN A 99 21.68 -3.16 -7.57
C ASN A 99 22.53 -1.90 -7.83
N SER A 100 22.24 -0.82 -7.11
CA SER A 100 22.93 0.47 -7.17
C SER A 100 22.95 1.11 -5.78
N CYS A 101 24.01 1.86 -5.47
CA CYS A 101 24.25 2.51 -4.17
C CYS A 101 25.48 3.43 -4.29
N SER A 102 25.78 4.18 -3.23
CA SER A 102 26.96 5.07 -3.13
C SER A 102 28.29 4.33 -3.34
N ILE A 103 28.34 3.00 -3.15
CA ILE A 103 29.55 2.19 -3.44
C ILE A 103 29.97 2.29 -4.92
N TYR A 104 29.02 2.57 -5.81
CA TYR A 104 29.24 2.69 -7.25
C TYR A 104 29.41 4.15 -7.70
N GLU A 105 29.45 5.11 -6.78
CA GLU A 105 29.68 6.52 -7.10
C GLU A 105 31.15 6.80 -7.42
N THR A 106 31.36 7.85 -8.21
CA THR A 106 32.68 8.43 -8.50
C THR A 106 32.80 9.79 -7.81
N PRO A 107 34.00 10.37 -7.68
CA PRO A 107 34.15 11.71 -7.09
C PRO A 107 33.30 12.79 -7.76
N LEU A 108 32.99 12.63 -9.05
CA LEU A 108 32.12 13.55 -9.81
C LEU A 108 30.62 13.36 -9.56
N SER A 109 30.22 12.19 -9.08
CA SER A 109 28.81 11.80 -8.85
C SER A 109 28.51 11.54 -7.37
N SER A 110 29.37 12.02 -6.48
CA SER A 110 29.22 11.89 -5.04
C SER A 110 27.87 12.47 -4.58
N GLY A 111 27.06 11.67 -3.91
CA GLY A 111 25.73 12.04 -3.44
C GLY A 111 24.61 11.88 -4.47
N ALA A 112 24.90 11.39 -5.68
CA ALA A 112 23.89 11.10 -6.69
C ALA A 112 22.86 10.08 -6.21
N THR A 113 23.24 9.05 -5.46
CA THR A 113 22.28 8.05 -4.96
C THR A 113 21.28 8.65 -3.98
N HIS A 114 21.76 9.52 -3.08
CA HIS A 114 20.89 10.22 -2.13
C HIS A 114 19.97 11.21 -2.86
N LEU A 115 20.49 11.92 -3.86
CA LEU A 115 19.66 12.79 -4.69
C LEU A 115 18.60 12.01 -5.47
N LEU A 116 18.96 10.86 -6.05
CA LEU A 116 18.03 10.00 -6.80
C LEU A 116 16.90 9.46 -5.91
N GLU A 117 17.18 9.13 -4.65
CA GLU A 117 16.17 8.74 -3.67
C GLU A 117 15.12 9.85 -3.47
N LEU A 118 15.57 11.09 -3.27
CA LEU A 118 14.69 12.26 -3.10
C LEU A 118 13.88 12.58 -4.36
N MET A 119 14.39 12.19 -5.53
CA MET A 119 13.79 12.49 -6.84
C MET A 119 12.91 11.37 -7.40
N ALA A 120 12.80 10.22 -6.72
CA ALA A 120 12.18 9.00 -7.25
C ALA A 120 10.74 9.16 -7.78
N PHE A 121 9.93 10.05 -7.17
CA PHE A 121 8.52 10.27 -7.53
C PHE A 121 8.24 11.70 -8.04
N LYS A 122 9.22 12.33 -8.69
CA LYS A 122 9.05 13.63 -9.35
C LYS A 122 8.50 13.48 -10.78
N SER A 123 8.40 14.59 -11.51
CA SER A 123 7.92 14.60 -12.88
C SER A 123 8.73 13.69 -13.80
N THR A 124 8.05 12.95 -14.66
CA THR A 124 8.64 12.13 -15.72
C THR A 124 8.36 12.78 -17.08
N ARG A 125 8.98 12.25 -18.15
CA ARG A 125 8.72 12.71 -19.53
C ARG A 125 7.23 12.66 -19.92
N ASN A 126 6.49 11.70 -19.38
CA ASN A 126 5.09 11.44 -19.75
C ASN A 126 4.07 11.95 -18.73
N ARG A 127 4.50 12.30 -17.51
CA ARG A 127 3.61 12.70 -16.40
C ARG A 127 4.23 13.81 -15.57
N SER A 128 3.48 14.91 -15.39
CA SER A 128 3.84 15.97 -14.46
C SER A 128 3.76 15.49 -13.00
N TYR A 129 4.49 16.13 -12.10
CA TYR A 129 4.46 15.82 -10.67
C TYR A 129 3.05 15.90 -10.07
N PHE A 130 2.27 16.92 -10.47
CA PHE A 130 0.89 17.07 -10.03
C PHE A 130 0.04 15.82 -10.31
N ARG A 131 0.17 15.26 -11.52
CA ARG A 131 -0.57 14.06 -11.95
C ARG A 131 -0.11 12.76 -11.26
N ILE A 132 1.09 12.76 -10.69
CA ILE A 132 1.59 11.60 -9.93
C ILE A 132 0.99 11.58 -8.52
N VAL A 133 0.72 12.76 -7.94
CA VAL A 133 0.28 12.90 -6.55
C VAL A 133 -1.25 13.00 -6.42
N ARG A 134 -1.93 13.61 -7.39
CA ARG A 134 -3.37 13.95 -7.33
C ARG A 134 -4.11 13.46 -8.58
#